data_AF-A0A2V6SUV1-F1
#
_entry.id   AF-A0A2V6SUV1-F1
#
_cell.length_a   1.000
_cell.length_b   1.000
_cell.length_c   1.000
_cell.angle_alpha   90.00
_cell.angle_beta   90.00
_cell.angle_gamma   90.00
#
_symmetry.space_group_name_H-M   'P 1'
#
loop_
_entity.id
_entity.type
_entity.pdbx_description
1 polymer ?
#
loop_
_entity_poly.entity_id
_entity_poly.type
_entity_poly.pdbx_seq_one_letter_code
_entity_poly.pdbx_strand_id
1 'polypeptide(L)'
;MPVPTTCAVGLRCVDCGAESPLEYRLSCARCSGLLEPVYDLDPLRRLGRGAAFGGPGVWRYHPILPITDPAHFVSLGEGQTPLLDAAALARTLGVRRLLLKFEGTNPTGTIKDRSSATAVAAARQFGYRAISVVSTGNAGSSLGAYATRAGLRAFVFCYEQAAAPKLRHMEAVASDLVLYRGFYDDLIPLWDRMVDELPVFDGGASRNVYKQEGKKTLAYEIAEQSGFALPDVVVYPVAVGEAFISGWRAFRELQALGWIERPPRLVAAQAARANPIVRAFQTGSDLVPVPLTYTVAEGLAVGDPGPKGRWVLRILRESGGLAGDAEDEAILDTQRLLARTEGLYAGPTGVGALAVARRLLADGRLDPGQTICCVLTETGLKTDAAAGPREGEAFTYERLVGLVRGRLGL
;
A
#
# COMPACT_ATOMS: atom_id res chain seq x y z
N MET A 1 10.99 -1.64 31.70
CA MET A 1 10.43 -2.91 31.17
C MET A 1 11.08 -3.19 29.82
N PRO A 2 11.41 -4.45 29.47
CA PRO A 2 11.85 -4.78 28.13
C PRO A 2 10.70 -4.60 27.13
N VAL A 3 11.03 -4.27 25.89
CA VAL A 3 10.07 -4.22 24.78
C VAL A 3 9.65 -5.66 24.44
N PRO A 4 8.34 -6.00 24.41
CA PRO A 4 7.90 -7.35 24.06
C PRO A 4 8.21 -7.65 22.60
N THR A 5 8.57 -8.90 22.30
CA THR A 5 8.80 -9.35 20.91
C THR A 5 7.57 -9.14 20.04
N THR A 6 6.40 -9.48 20.55
CA THR A 6 5.12 -9.19 19.92
C THR A 6 4.07 -9.06 21.01
N CYS A 7 3.09 -8.20 20.79
CA CYS A 7 1.89 -8.06 21.60
C CYS A 7 0.73 -8.87 21.02
N ALA A 8 0.91 -9.57 19.90
CA ALA A 8 -0.15 -10.37 19.28
C ALA A 8 -0.49 -11.57 20.19
N VAL A 9 -1.77 -11.72 20.52
CA VAL A 9 -2.25 -12.77 21.45
C VAL A 9 -3.20 -13.77 20.78
N GLY A 10 -3.74 -13.44 19.60
CA GLY A 10 -4.67 -14.30 18.90
C GLY A 10 -5.19 -13.68 17.60
N LEU A 11 -6.18 -14.33 17.00
CA LEU A 11 -6.93 -13.87 15.84
C LEU A 11 -8.40 -13.70 16.21
N ARG A 12 -9.06 -12.70 15.61
CA ARG A 12 -10.50 -12.47 15.75
C ARG A 12 -11.15 -12.30 14.39
N CYS A 13 -12.35 -12.86 14.22
CA CYS A 13 -13.15 -12.62 13.03
C CYS A 13 -13.81 -11.23 13.05
N VAL A 14 -13.65 -10.48 11.97
CA VAL A 14 -14.21 -9.12 11.84
C VAL A 14 -15.73 -9.10 11.70
N ASP A 15 -16.33 -10.23 11.29
CA ASP A 15 -17.76 -10.36 11.04
C ASP A 15 -18.51 -10.92 12.25
N CYS A 16 -18.06 -12.07 12.79
CA CYS A 16 -18.77 -12.75 13.89
C CYS A 16 -18.11 -12.63 15.27
N GLY A 17 -16.93 -11.99 15.36
CA GLY A 17 -16.21 -11.79 16.61
C GLY A 17 -15.57 -13.04 17.21
N ALA A 18 -15.67 -14.20 16.56
CA ALA A 18 -15.06 -15.44 17.06
C ALA A 18 -13.53 -15.30 17.17
N GLU A 19 -13.00 -15.69 18.32
CA GLU A 19 -11.57 -15.68 18.62
C GLU A 19 -10.93 -17.04 18.34
N SER A 20 -9.64 -17.03 17.98
CA SER A 20 -8.84 -18.23 17.72
C SER A 20 -7.38 -17.98 18.08
N PRO A 21 -6.58 -19.04 18.30
CA PRO A 21 -5.15 -18.90 18.53
C PRO A 21 -4.43 -18.16 17.39
N LEU A 22 -3.24 -17.62 17.68
CA LEU A 22 -2.37 -16.99 16.69
C LEU A 22 -1.69 -18.05 15.81
N GLU A 23 -2.47 -18.62 14.89
CA GLU A 23 -2.06 -19.68 13.96
C GLU A 23 -2.18 -19.24 12.49
N TYR A 24 -1.69 -20.05 11.56
CA TYR A 24 -1.91 -19.80 10.14
C TYR A 24 -3.34 -20.20 9.76
N ARG A 25 -4.17 -19.19 9.47
CA ARG A 25 -5.56 -19.38 9.08
C ARG A 25 -5.99 -18.27 8.12
N LEU A 26 -6.65 -18.65 7.02
CA LEU A 26 -7.07 -17.72 5.96
C LEU A 26 -8.53 -17.26 6.08
N SER A 27 -9.34 -17.95 6.90
CA SER A 27 -10.75 -17.62 7.11
C SER A 27 -11.25 -18.09 8.48
N CYS A 28 -12.30 -17.44 8.99
CA CYS A 28 -12.93 -17.83 10.24
C CYS A 28 -13.55 -19.24 10.16
N ALA A 29 -13.30 -20.08 11.17
CA ALA A 29 -13.88 -21.42 11.27
C ALA A 29 -15.42 -21.43 11.36
N ARG A 30 -16.03 -20.34 11.83
CA ARG A 30 -17.47 -20.25 12.11
C ARG A 30 -18.28 -19.71 10.93
N CYS A 31 -17.76 -18.69 10.25
CA CYS A 31 -18.52 -17.97 9.21
C CYS A 31 -17.73 -17.70 7.93
N SER A 32 -16.51 -18.24 7.81
CA SER A 32 -15.58 -18.00 6.69
C SER A 32 -15.22 -16.52 6.47
N GLY A 33 -15.49 -15.66 7.47
CA GLY A 33 -15.18 -14.23 7.44
C GLY A 33 -13.69 -13.94 7.57
N LEU A 34 -13.32 -12.67 7.34
CA LEU A 34 -11.94 -12.22 7.48
C LEU A 34 -11.49 -12.25 8.93
N LEU A 35 -10.21 -12.54 9.12
CA LEU A 35 -9.55 -12.55 10.43
C LEU A 35 -8.67 -11.30 10.58
N GLU A 36 -8.43 -10.90 11.82
CA GLU A 36 -7.47 -9.86 12.18
C GLU A 36 -6.70 -10.27 13.45
N PRO A 37 -5.42 -9.91 13.59
CA PRO A 37 -4.69 -10.16 14.84
C PRO A 37 -5.20 -9.28 15.97
N VAL A 38 -5.29 -9.85 17.17
CA VAL A 38 -5.61 -9.15 18.42
C VAL A 38 -4.31 -8.90 19.18
N TYR A 39 -4.16 -7.68 19.71
CA TYR A 39 -2.96 -7.24 20.42
C TYR A 39 -3.29 -6.88 21.87
N ASP A 40 -2.51 -7.39 22.83
CA ASP A 40 -2.45 -6.86 24.18
C ASP A 40 -1.55 -5.61 24.21
N LEU A 41 -2.17 -4.43 24.22
CA LEU A 41 -1.47 -3.15 24.13
C LEU A 41 -0.97 -2.63 25.48
N ASP A 42 -1.29 -3.28 26.60
CA ASP A 42 -0.91 -2.84 27.94
C ASP A 42 0.60 -2.68 28.12
N PRO A 43 1.46 -3.60 27.66
CA PRO A 43 2.91 -3.44 27.74
C PRO A 43 3.41 -2.17 27.04
N LEU A 44 2.89 -1.88 25.85
CA LEU A 44 3.26 -0.69 25.09
C LEU A 44 2.76 0.59 25.75
N ARG A 45 1.54 0.58 26.30
CA ARG A 45 0.99 1.72 27.05
C ARG A 45 1.90 2.12 28.21
N ARG A 46 2.46 1.14 28.94
CA ARG A 46 3.38 1.37 30.07
C ARG A 46 4.77 1.85 29.64
N LEU A 47 5.27 1.37 28.49
CA LEU A 47 6.56 1.82 27.93
C LEU A 47 6.50 3.26 27.42
N GLY A 48 5.36 3.65 26.84
CA GLY A 48 5.18 4.96 26.23
C GLY A 48 5.88 5.10 24.87
N ARG A 49 5.58 6.20 24.18
CA ARG A 49 5.96 6.44 22.77
C ARG A 49 7.47 6.34 22.51
N GLY A 50 8.30 6.89 23.40
CA GLY A 50 9.75 7.03 23.19
C GLY A 50 10.55 5.74 23.30
N ALA A 51 10.00 4.70 23.93
CA ALA A 51 10.70 3.44 24.18
C ALA A 51 10.05 2.23 23.49
N ALA A 52 8.86 2.39 22.92
CA ALA A 52 8.08 1.28 22.37
C ALA A 52 8.65 0.70 21.06
N PHE A 53 9.36 1.50 20.27
CA PHE A 53 9.81 1.11 18.93
C PHE A 53 11.30 1.39 18.71
N GLY A 54 12.01 0.40 18.18
CA GLY A 54 13.45 0.44 18.00
C GLY A 54 13.91 -0.55 16.92
N GLY A 55 15.06 -0.29 16.31
CA GLY A 55 15.57 -1.06 15.18
C GLY A 55 15.19 -0.48 13.81
N PRO A 56 15.67 -1.09 12.71
CA PRO A 56 15.49 -0.60 11.35
C PRO A 56 14.21 -1.13 10.70
N GLY A 57 13.76 -0.41 9.67
CA GLY A 57 12.71 -0.82 8.76
C GLY A 57 11.36 -1.10 9.42
N VAL A 58 10.60 -2.04 8.86
CA VAL A 58 9.28 -2.45 9.40
C VAL A 58 9.40 -3.18 10.75
N TRP A 59 10.52 -3.87 10.99
CA TRP A 59 10.77 -4.59 12.24
C TRP A 59 10.99 -3.66 13.42
N ARG A 60 11.17 -2.35 13.18
CA ARG A 60 11.01 -1.30 14.19
C ARG A 60 9.73 -1.44 15.00
N TYR A 61 8.68 -1.93 14.34
CA TYR A 61 7.34 -2.10 14.88
C TYR A 61 7.04 -3.55 15.28
N HIS A 62 8.06 -4.39 15.48
CA HIS A 62 7.85 -5.80 15.86
C HIS A 62 6.83 -6.02 17.00
N PRO A 63 6.70 -5.16 18.04
CA PRO A 63 5.73 -5.38 19.10
C PRO A 63 4.27 -5.38 18.62
N ILE A 64 3.96 -4.74 17.50
CA ILE A 64 2.61 -4.68 16.91
C ILE A 64 2.49 -5.52 15.65
N LEU A 65 3.43 -6.45 15.42
CA LEU A 65 3.44 -7.37 14.29
C LEU A 65 3.31 -8.81 14.80
N PRO A 66 2.58 -9.70 14.12
CA PRO A 66 2.23 -11.02 14.63
C PRO A 66 3.32 -12.08 14.35
N ILE A 67 4.60 -11.71 14.57
CA ILE A 67 5.74 -12.62 14.43
C ILE A 67 6.36 -12.82 15.82
N THR A 68 6.31 -14.05 16.32
CA THR A 68 6.62 -14.40 17.72
C THR A 68 8.10 -14.65 17.96
N ASP A 69 8.86 -15.06 16.94
CA ASP A 69 10.29 -15.30 17.02
C ASP A 69 11.06 -14.35 16.07
N PRO A 70 11.95 -13.47 16.58
CA PRO A 70 12.79 -12.59 15.76
C PRO A 70 13.68 -13.34 14.76
N ALA A 71 13.99 -14.62 14.99
CA ALA A 71 14.76 -15.44 14.05
C ALA A 71 14.05 -15.60 12.69
N HIS A 72 12.75 -15.32 12.64
CA HIS A 72 11.94 -15.37 11.42
C HIS A 72 11.87 -14.03 10.68
N PHE A 73 12.37 -12.94 11.26
CA PHE A 73 12.38 -11.65 10.57
C PHE A 73 13.17 -11.74 9.27
N VAL A 74 12.60 -11.14 8.22
CA VAL A 74 13.21 -11.04 6.90
C VAL A 74 13.11 -9.59 6.47
N SER A 75 14.24 -9.01 6.08
CA SER A 75 14.30 -7.60 5.70
C SER A 75 15.28 -7.37 4.55
N LEU A 76 14.93 -6.38 3.73
CA LEU A 76 15.81 -5.72 2.76
C LEU A 76 15.99 -4.22 3.11
N GLY A 77 15.53 -3.78 4.30
CA GLY A 77 15.60 -2.38 4.75
C GLY A 77 14.34 -1.56 4.46
N GLU A 78 13.22 -2.21 4.16
CA GLU A 78 11.91 -1.62 3.91
C GLU A 78 11.30 -0.93 5.13
N GLY A 79 10.50 0.10 4.89
CA GLY A 79 9.98 0.98 5.92
C GLY A 79 10.86 2.20 6.14
N GLN A 80 10.53 2.98 7.17
CA GLN A 80 11.15 4.27 7.50
C GLN A 80 11.24 5.22 6.30
N THR A 81 10.24 5.15 5.41
CA THR A 81 10.23 5.94 4.18
C THR A 81 9.94 7.41 4.45
N PRO A 82 10.32 8.35 3.56
CA PRO A 82 10.10 9.77 3.80
C PRO A 82 8.63 10.17 3.93
N LEU A 83 8.35 11.05 4.89
CA LEU A 83 7.14 11.87 4.95
C LEU A 83 7.52 13.28 4.52
N LEU A 84 7.30 13.60 3.24
CA LEU A 84 7.78 14.83 2.61
C LEU A 84 6.74 15.95 2.79
N ASP A 85 7.21 17.16 3.09
CA ASP A 85 6.39 18.37 3.02
C ASP A 85 6.41 18.92 1.59
N ALA A 86 5.27 18.87 0.89
CA ALA A 86 5.15 19.23 -0.52
C ALA A 86 4.67 20.68 -0.67
N ALA A 87 5.51 21.62 -0.25
CA ALA A 87 5.13 23.02 -0.10
C ALA A 87 4.81 23.73 -1.43
N ALA A 88 5.47 23.37 -2.54
CA ALA A 88 5.23 24.00 -3.84
C ALA A 88 3.91 23.53 -4.46
N LEU A 89 3.63 22.24 -4.33
CA LEU A 89 2.37 21.64 -4.72
C LEU A 89 1.23 22.11 -3.81
N ALA A 90 1.45 22.24 -2.49
CA ALA A 90 0.47 22.78 -1.56
C ALA A 90 0.02 24.20 -1.98
N ARG A 91 0.96 25.08 -2.34
CA ARG A 91 0.65 26.41 -2.89
C ARG A 91 -0.13 26.33 -4.21
N THR A 92 0.29 25.43 -5.10
CA THR A 92 -0.40 25.22 -6.39
C THR A 92 -1.85 24.75 -6.21
N LEU A 93 -2.11 23.92 -5.20
CA LEU A 93 -3.43 23.38 -4.89
C LEU A 93 -4.25 24.27 -3.95
N GLY A 94 -3.66 25.34 -3.41
CA GLY A 94 -4.34 26.23 -2.46
C GLY A 94 -4.65 25.58 -1.10
N VAL A 95 -3.85 24.62 -0.66
CA VAL A 95 -4.05 23.92 0.64
C VAL A 95 -3.04 24.37 1.68
N ARG A 96 -3.43 24.36 2.96
CA ARG A 96 -2.59 24.78 4.09
C ARG A 96 -1.30 23.97 4.17
N ARG A 97 -1.40 22.65 4.07
CA ARG A 97 -0.24 21.75 4.15
C ARG A 97 -0.53 20.43 3.45
N LEU A 98 0.39 20.02 2.59
CA LEU A 98 0.35 18.74 1.90
C LEU A 98 1.57 17.91 2.30
N LEU A 99 1.31 16.73 2.84
CA LEU A 99 2.33 15.74 3.15
C LEU A 99 2.26 14.60 2.15
N LEU A 100 3.42 14.08 1.75
CA LEU A 100 3.53 12.92 0.86
C LEU A 100 4.27 11.81 1.57
N LYS A 101 3.57 10.72 1.88
CA LYS A 101 4.20 9.51 2.40
C LYS A 101 4.70 8.69 1.22
N PHE A 102 5.99 8.79 0.90
CA PHE A 102 6.56 8.26 -0.35
C PHE A 102 7.21 6.89 -0.18
N GLU A 103 6.48 5.85 -0.59
CA GLU A 103 6.86 4.45 -0.48
C GLU A 103 7.74 3.95 -1.64
N GLY A 104 8.03 4.79 -2.62
CA GLY A 104 8.89 4.45 -3.76
C GLY A 104 10.37 4.28 -3.41
N THR A 105 10.77 4.62 -2.18
CA THR A 105 12.12 4.44 -1.64
C THR A 105 12.37 3.05 -1.03
N ASN A 106 11.33 2.22 -0.91
CA ASN A 106 11.49 0.84 -0.45
C ASN A 106 12.36 0.02 -1.43
N PRO A 107 12.99 -1.09 -1.00
CA PRO A 107 13.95 -1.86 -1.79
C PRO A 107 13.50 -2.27 -3.20
N THR A 108 12.23 -2.64 -3.39
CA THR A 108 11.67 -3.00 -4.70
C THR A 108 10.83 -1.88 -5.33
N GLY A 109 10.90 -0.68 -4.75
CA GLY A 109 10.28 0.55 -5.21
C GLY A 109 8.79 0.65 -4.89
N THR A 110 8.28 -0.08 -3.88
CA THR A 110 6.84 -0.11 -3.58
C THR A 110 6.51 -0.44 -2.11
N ILE A 111 5.34 0.05 -1.67
CA ILE A 111 4.71 -0.30 -0.38
C ILE A 111 4.55 -1.81 -0.16
N LYS A 112 4.55 -2.63 -1.24
CA LYS A 112 4.38 -4.08 -1.11
C LYS A 112 5.50 -4.71 -0.29
N ASP A 113 6.67 -4.08 -0.21
CA ASP A 113 7.81 -4.55 0.58
C ASP A 113 7.47 -4.74 2.05
N ARG A 114 6.69 -3.81 2.62
CA ARG A 114 6.23 -3.95 4.00
C ARG A 114 5.44 -5.23 4.22
N SER A 115 4.50 -5.52 3.31
CA SER A 115 3.65 -6.71 3.39
C SER A 115 4.42 -7.99 3.06
N SER A 116 5.38 -7.95 2.13
CA SER A 116 6.19 -9.11 1.77
C SER A 116 7.12 -9.52 2.91
N ALA A 117 7.70 -8.55 3.62
CA ALA A 117 8.51 -8.80 4.82
C ALA A 117 7.74 -9.60 5.87
N THR A 118 6.53 -9.17 6.23
CA THR A 118 5.73 -9.87 7.23
C THR A 118 5.13 -11.17 6.72
N ALA A 119 4.76 -11.26 5.44
CA ALA A 119 4.26 -12.50 4.83
C ALA A 119 5.33 -13.59 4.80
N VAL A 120 6.56 -13.26 4.38
CA VAL A 120 7.67 -14.21 4.30
C VAL A 120 8.15 -14.60 5.70
N ALA A 121 8.18 -13.67 6.66
CA ALA A 121 8.47 -13.99 8.05
C ALA A 121 7.42 -14.96 8.64
N ALA A 122 6.14 -14.73 8.35
CA ALA A 122 5.08 -15.64 8.77
C ALA A 122 5.20 -17.01 8.10
N ALA A 123 5.54 -17.07 6.81
CA ALA A 123 5.80 -18.34 6.12
C ALA A 123 6.92 -19.14 6.83
N ARG A 124 8.01 -18.48 7.23
CA ARG A 124 9.09 -19.11 8.02
C ARG A 124 8.60 -19.58 9.39
N GLN A 125 7.83 -18.74 10.10
CA GLN A 125 7.25 -19.06 11.40
C GLN A 125 6.37 -20.30 11.39
N PHE A 126 5.58 -20.47 10.33
CA PHE A 126 4.71 -21.63 10.17
C PHE A 126 5.37 -22.78 9.40
N GLY A 127 6.68 -22.74 9.20
CA GLY A 127 7.45 -23.85 8.64
C GLY A 127 7.33 -24.05 7.12
N TYR A 128 6.70 -23.13 6.40
CA TYR A 128 6.56 -23.21 4.94
C TYR A 128 7.92 -23.07 4.24
N ARG A 129 8.00 -23.66 3.03
CA ARG A 129 9.16 -23.59 2.14
C ARG A 129 8.86 -22.93 0.80
N ALA A 130 7.58 -22.68 0.53
CA ALA A 130 7.09 -22.02 -0.68
C ALA A 130 6.02 -21.00 -0.34
N ILE A 131 5.96 -19.92 -1.13
CA ILE A 131 4.97 -18.86 -1.03
C ILE A 131 4.51 -18.49 -2.44
N SER A 132 3.25 -18.09 -2.60
CA SER A 132 2.70 -17.74 -3.92
C SER A 132 1.91 -16.44 -3.92
N VAL A 133 1.75 -15.82 -5.09
CA VAL A 133 0.90 -14.63 -5.26
C VAL A 133 0.39 -14.51 -6.70
N VAL A 134 -0.85 -14.02 -6.84
CA VAL A 134 -1.37 -13.45 -8.10
C VAL A 134 -1.09 -11.96 -8.12
N SER A 135 -0.49 -11.47 -9.20
CA SER A 135 0.10 -10.13 -9.25
C SER A 135 -0.09 -9.45 -10.61
N THR A 136 -0.28 -8.13 -10.57
CA THR A 136 -0.15 -7.23 -11.74
C THR A 136 1.23 -6.54 -11.80
N GLY A 137 2.19 -7.00 -10.98
CA GLY A 137 3.61 -6.64 -11.06
C GLY A 137 4.25 -6.44 -9.69
N ASN A 138 3.90 -5.37 -8.98
CA ASN A 138 4.60 -4.99 -7.74
C ASN A 138 4.55 -6.02 -6.62
N ALA A 139 3.41 -6.72 -6.45
CA ALA A 139 3.29 -7.75 -5.43
C ALA A 139 4.23 -8.92 -5.72
N GLY A 140 4.35 -9.31 -6.99
CA GLY A 140 5.27 -10.34 -7.47
C GLY A 140 6.74 -9.94 -7.33
N SER A 141 7.13 -8.71 -7.75
CA SER A 141 8.52 -8.25 -7.59
C SER A 141 8.93 -8.26 -6.12
N SER A 142 8.05 -7.73 -5.27
CA SER A 142 8.29 -7.65 -3.84
C SER A 142 8.35 -9.05 -3.22
N LEU A 143 7.32 -9.88 -3.40
CA LEU A 143 7.29 -11.20 -2.77
C LEU A 143 8.45 -12.09 -3.23
N GLY A 144 8.80 -12.07 -4.52
CA GLY A 144 9.94 -12.80 -5.05
C GLY A 144 11.26 -12.38 -4.41
N ALA A 145 11.50 -11.07 -4.26
CA ALA A 145 12.72 -10.56 -3.62
C ALA A 145 12.85 -11.01 -2.15
N TYR A 146 11.77 -10.92 -1.36
CA TYR A 146 11.79 -11.31 0.05
C TYR A 146 11.85 -12.83 0.23
N ALA A 147 11.13 -13.59 -0.60
CA ALA A 147 11.19 -15.05 -0.59
C ALA A 147 12.61 -15.54 -0.92
N THR A 148 13.24 -14.98 -1.96
CA THR A 148 14.64 -15.27 -2.32
C THR A 148 15.58 -14.91 -1.17
N ARG A 149 15.41 -13.73 -0.54
CA ARG A 149 16.20 -13.34 0.64
C ARG A 149 16.08 -14.32 1.81
N ALA A 150 14.92 -14.96 1.94
CA ALA A 150 14.60 -15.95 2.98
C ALA A 150 14.90 -17.41 2.61
N GLY A 151 15.34 -17.67 1.38
CA GLY A 151 15.53 -19.04 0.88
C GLY A 151 14.22 -19.82 0.67
N LEU A 152 13.10 -19.13 0.43
CA LEU A 152 11.82 -19.74 0.08
C LEU A 152 11.63 -19.75 -1.44
N ARG A 153 10.96 -20.78 -1.96
CA ARG A 153 10.51 -20.81 -3.36
C ARG A 153 9.33 -19.86 -3.56
N ALA A 154 9.41 -18.97 -4.56
CA ALA A 154 8.35 -18.01 -4.87
C ALA A 154 7.64 -18.36 -6.18
N PHE A 155 6.35 -18.69 -6.10
CA PHE A 155 5.47 -18.89 -7.26
C PHE A 155 4.68 -17.61 -7.56
N VAL A 156 5.14 -16.85 -8.54
CA VAL A 156 4.52 -15.58 -8.95
C VAL A 156 3.71 -15.81 -10.21
N PHE A 157 2.38 -15.69 -10.10
CA PHE A 157 1.49 -15.66 -11.26
C PHE A 157 1.24 -14.22 -11.67
N CYS A 158 1.78 -13.82 -12.81
CA CYS A 158 1.71 -12.44 -13.27
C CYS A 158 0.82 -12.29 -14.49
N TYR A 159 0.03 -11.21 -14.50
CA TYR A 159 -0.68 -10.76 -15.68
C TYR A 159 0.29 -10.51 -16.85
N GLU A 160 -0.05 -10.99 -18.04
CA GLU A 160 0.80 -10.90 -19.23
C GLU A 160 1.08 -9.46 -19.71
N GLN A 161 0.20 -8.50 -19.41
CA GLN A 161 0.39 -7.09 -19.80
C GLN A 161 0.95 -6.21 -18.67
N ALA A 162 1.52 -6.80 -17.62
CA ALA A 162 2.20 -6.03 -16.59
C ALA A 162 3.37 -5.22 -17.19
N ALA A 163 3.63 -4.02 -16.66
CA ALA A 163 4.67 -3.15 -17.20
C ALA A 163 6.04 -3.83 -17.30
N ALA A 164 6.79 -3.59 -18.37
CA ALA A 164 8.05 -4.25 -18.68
C ALA A 164 9.10 -4.13 -17.55
N PRO A 165 9.30 -2.98 -16.87
CA PRO A 165 10.17 -2.89 -15.70
C PRO A 165 9.76 -3.81 -14.55
N LYS A 166 8.45 -4.04 -14.35
CA LYS A 166 7.95 -4.94 -13.31
C LYS A 166 8.20 -6.40 -13.69
N LEU A 167 7.92 -6.77 -14.96
CA LEU A 167 8.22 -8.11 -15.50
C LEU A 167 9.70 -8.44 -15.36
N ARG A 168 10.60 -7.58 -15.85
CA ARG A 168 12.04 -7.78 -15.72
C ARG A 168 12.51 -7.93 -14.28
N HIS A 169 11.93 -7.17 -13.36
CA HIS A 169 12.23 -7.33 -11.94
C HIS A 169 11.78 -8.71 -11.44
N MET A 170 10.55 -9.13 -11.74
CA MET A 170 10.05 -10.46 -11.33
C MET A 170 10.89 -11.60 -11.91
N GLU A 171 11.29 -11.53 -13.19
CA GLU A 171 12.18 -12.50 -13.82
C GLU A 171 13.52 -12.65 -13.08
N ALA A 172 14.03 -11.56 -12.50
CA ALA A 172 15.29 -11.56 -11.78
C ALA A 172 15.21 -12.13 -10.36
N VAL A 173 14.03 -12.10 -9.71
CA VAL A 173 13.91 -12.37 -8.26
C VAL A 173 12.96 -13.51 -7.90
N ALA A 174 11.99 -13.86 -8.75
CA ALA A 174 11.07 -14.95 -8.48
C ALA A 174 11.72 -16.30 -8.83
N SER A 175 11.50 -17.31 -8.00
CA SER A 175 11.93 -18.69 -8.31
C SER A 175 11.15 -19.24 -9.51
N ASP A 176 9.86 -18.95 -9.57
CA ASP A 176 8.95 -19.38 -10.63
C ASP A 176 8.04 -18.21 -11.02
N LEU A 177 8.26 -17.65 -12.20
CA LEU A 177 7.37 -16.65 -12.80
C LEU A 177 6.50 -17.31 -13.87
N VAL A 178 5.18 -17.27 -13.69
CA VAL A 178 4.20 -17.80 -14.65
C VAL A 178 3.34 -16.66 -15.15
N LEU A 179 3.35 -16.43 -16.46
CA LEU A 179 2.49 -15.43 -17.09
C LEU A 179 1.13 -16.05 -17.41
N TYR A 180 0.05 -15.37 -17.03
CA TYR A 180 -1.32 -15.77 -17.33
C TYR A 180 -2.05 -14.71 -18.17
N ARG A 181 -3.04 -15.17 -18.94
CA ARG A 181 -3.91 -14.31 -19.77
C ARG A 181 -5.20 -14.01 -19.02
N GLY A 182 -5.74 -12.81 -19.21
CA GLY A 182 -6.92 -12.32 -18.49
C GLY A 182 -6.56 -11.39 -17.33
N PHE A 183 -7.52 -11.06 -16.47
CA PHE A 183 -7.36 -10.13 -15.36
C PHE A 183 -7.10 -10.84 -14.03
N TYR A 184 -6.75 -10.08 -12.99
CA TYR A 184 -6.59 -10.60 -11.62
C TYR A 184 -7.80 -11.45 -11.17
N ASP A 185 -9.00 -10.95 -11.47
CA ASP A 185 -10.27 -11.55 -11.06
C ASP A 185 -10.51 -12.93 -11.72
N ASP A 186 -9.87 -13.22 -12.87
CA ASP A 186 -9.99 -14.50 -13.57
C ASP A 186 -9.18 -15.63 -12.90
N LEU A 187 -8.02 -15.29 -12.31
CA LEU A 187 -7.10 -16.29 -11.73
C LEU A 187 -7.31 -16.48 -10.22
N ILE A 188 -7.74 -15.44 -9.50
CA ILE A 188 -7.77 -15.48 -8.03
C ILE A 188 -8.57 -16.65 -7.43
N PRO A 189 -9.73 -17.08 -7.97
CA PRO A 189 -10.47 -18.21 -7.39
C PRO A 189 -9.75 -19.56 -7.57
N LEU A 190 -9.07 -19.75 -8.71
CA LEU A 190 -8.28 -20.95 -8.98
C LEU A 190 -7.03 -20.99 -8.09
N TRP A 191 -6.38 -19.84 -7.93
CA TRP A 191 -5.22 -19.69 -7.06
C TRP A 191 -5.58 -19.90 -5.59
N ASP A 192 -6.72 -19.37 -5.13
CA ASP A 192 -7.17 -19.56 -3.76
C ASP A 192 -7.38 -21.04 -3.42
N ARG A 193 -7.98 -21.80 -4.35
CA ARG A 193 -8.13 -23.25 -4.23
C ARG A 193 -6.78 -23.98 -4.21
N MET A 194 -5.84 -23.59 -5.07
CA MET A 194 -4.49 -24.17 -5.09
C MET A 194 -3.78 -23.97 -3.74
N VAL A 195 -3.89 -22.79 -3.14
CA VAL A 195 -3.30 -22.47 -1.83
C VAL A 195 -3.95 -23.28 -0.71
N ASP A 196 -5.25 -23.55 -0.79
CA ASP A 196 -5.96 -24.36 0.20
C ASP A 196 -5.58 -25.85 0.12
N GLU A 197 -5.22 -26.36 -1.06
CA GLU A 197 -4.92 -27.78 -1.31
C GLU A 197 -3.42 -28.13 -1.24
N LEU A 198 -2.51 -27.17 -1.47
CA LEU A 198 -1.07 -27.40 -1.56
C LEU A 198 -0.29 -26.79 -0.38
N PRO A 199 0.91 -27.31 -0.04
CA PRO A 199 1.76 -26.78 1.03
C PRO A 199 2.49 -25.48 0.62
N VAL A 200 1.74 -24.47 0.18
CA VAL A 200 2.23 -23.17 -0.27
C VAL A 200 1.58 -22.09 0.59
N PHE A 201 2.39 -21.15 1.09
CA PHE A 201 1.88 -20.06 1.90
C PHE A 201 1.18 -19.01 1.02
N ASP A 202 0.06 -18.48 1.50
CA ASP A 202 -0.71 -17.41 0.84
C ASP A 202 0.10 -16.10 0.88
N GLY A 203 0.62 -15.64 -0.26
CA GLY A 203 1.19 -14.29 -0.41
C GLY A 203 0.21 -13.28 -1.00
N GLY A 204 -1.08 -13.62 -1.08
CA GLY A 204 -2.17 -12.85 -1.66
C GLY A 204 -2.61 -11.65 -0.82
N ALA A 205 -3.38 -10.74 -1.40
CA ALA A 205 -3.85 -9.52 -0.73
C ALA A 205 -5.22 -9.68 -0.06
N SER A 206 -5.92 -10.79 -0.28
CA SER A 206 -7.34 -10.94 0.07
C SER A 206 -7.57 -11.58 1.44
N ARG A 207 -6.83 -12.65 1.80
CA ARG A 207 -7.15 -13.50 2.96
C ARG A 207 -6.08 -13.48 4.06
N ASN A 208 -4.81 -13.40 3.71
CA ASN A 208 -3.72 -13.51 4.69
C ASN A 208 -3.62 -12.30 5.64
N VAL A 209 -3.81 -12.56 6.94
CA VAL A 209 -3.74 -11.57 8.02
C VAL A 209 -2.32 -11.07 8.28
N TYR A 210 -1.32 -11.96 8.26
CA TYR A 210 0.08 -11.64 8.57
C TYR A 210 0.69 -10.71 7.53
N LYS A 211 0.32 -10.91 6.26
CA LYS A 211 0.76 -10.06 5.15
C LYS A 211 0.23 -8.63 5.28
N GLN A 212 -1.02 -8.47 5.71
CA GLN A 212 -1.65 -7.16 5.87
C GLN A 212 -0.97 -6.32 6.97
N GLU A 213 -0.50 -6.94 8.04
CA GLU A 213 0.10 -6.23 9.19
C GLU A 213 1.37 -5.46 8.83
N GLY A 214 2.11 -5.88 7.80
CA GLY A 214 3.24 -5.12 7.31
C GLY A 214 2.85 -3.70 6.89
N LYS A 215 1.71 -3.52 6.22
CA LYS A 215 1.22 -2.18 5.81
C LYS A 215 0.70 -1.33 6.96
N LYS A 216 0.35 -1.95 8.09
CA LYS A 216 -0.05 -1.24 9.31
C LYS A 216 1.06 -0.31 9.79
N THR A 217 2.31 -0.72 9.64
CA THR A 217 3.50 0.06 10.02
C THR A 217 3.56 1.44 9.34
N LEU A 218 2.93 1.61 8.17
CA LEU A 218 2.86 2.89 7.47
C LEU A 218 2.21 3.99 8.32
N ALA A 219 1.11 3.66 9.01
CA ALA A 219 0.39 4.62 9.83
C ALA A 219 1.11 4.92 11.16
N TYR A 220 1.81 3.92 11.72
CA TYR A 220 2.73 4.16 12.85
C TYR A 220 3.89 5.08 12.45
N GLU A 221 4.45 4.91 11.24
CA GLU A 221 5.48 5.83 10.73
C GLU A 221 4.95 7.25 10.52
N ILE A 222 3.76 7.41 9.94
CA ILE A 222 3.13 8.73 9.82
C ILE A 222 2.97 9.37 11.21
N ALA A 223 2.57 8.58 12.23
CA ALA A 223 2.47 9.08 13.60
C ALA A 223 3.82 9.49 14.18
N GLU A 224 4.85 8.64 14.12
CA GLU A 224 6.18 8.98 14.65
C GLU A 224 6.78 10.20 13.92
N GLN A 225 6.72 10.23 12.59
CA GLN A 225 7.31 11.29 11.77
C GLN A 225 6.56 12.63 11.89
N SER A 226 5.29 12.61 12.31
CA SER A 226 4.52 13.83 12.63
C SER A 226 4.62 14.24 14.10
N GLY A 227 5.47 13.58 14.91
CA GLY A 227 5.56 13.84 16.35
C GLY A 227 4.26 13.51 17.08
N PHE A 228 3.47 12.56 16.56
CA PHE A 228 2.13 12.18 17.01
C PHE A 228 1.07 13.29 16.88
N ALA A 229 1.38 14.37 16.16
CA ALA A 229 0.41 15.38 15.73
C ALA A 229 -0.04 15.04 14.30
N LEU A 230 -1.01 14.12 14.19
CA LEU A 230 -1.42 13.54 12.92
C LEU A 230 -1.94 14.59 11.91
N PRO A 231 -1.80 14.34 10.60
CA PRO A 231 -2.54 15.09 9.59
C PRO A 231 -4.05 14.96 9.84
N ASP A 232 -4.83 15.96 9.46
CA ASP A 232 -6.29 15.93 9.57
C ASP A 232 -6.90 14.85 8.66
N VAL A 233 -6.27 14.64 7.50
CA VAL A 233 -6.74 13.73 6.45
C VAL A 233 -5.59 12.83 5.96
N VAL A 234 -5.86 11.54 5.78
CA VAL A 234 -4.95 10.62 5.08
C VAL A 234 -5.66 9.98 3.89
N VAL A 235 -5.08 10.14 2.70
CA VAL A 235 -5.60 9.62 1.44
C VAL A 235 -4.83 8.37 1.03
N TYR A 236 -5.54 7.25 0.95
CA TYR A 236 -4.99 5.97 0.53
C TYR A 236 -5.49 5.60 -0.87
N PRO A 237 -4.59 5.11 -1.75
CA PRO A 237 -5.00 4.38 -2.93
C PRO A 237 -5.63 3.03 -2.52
N VAL A 238 -6.77 2.67 -3.10
CA VAL A 238 -7.58 1.51 -2.72
C VAL A 238 -7.89 0.63 -3.93
N ALA A 239 -7.29 -0.56 -3.93
CA ALA A 239 -7.72 -1.70 -4.75
C ALA A 239 -8.65 -2.60 -3.90
N VAL A 240 -8.14 -3.73 -3.41
CA VAL A 240 -8.82 -4.57 -2.40
C VAL A 240 -8.95 -3.88 -1.03
N GLY A 241 -8.09 -2.92 -0.69
CA GLY A 241 -8.19 -2.14 0.56
C GLY A 241 -7.17 -2.44 1.68
N GLU A 242 -6.18 -3.30 1.45
CA GLU A 242 -5.22 -3.74 2.49
C GLU A 242 -4.52 -2.59 3.25
N ALA A 243 -4.02 -1.56 2.54
CA ALA A 243 -3.34 -0.40 3.15
C ALA A 243 -4.31 0.52 3.91
N PHE A 244 -5.51 0.74 3.36
CA PHE A 244 -6.55 1.57 3.98
C PHE A 244 -7.04 0.95 5.30
N ILE A 245 -7.35 -0.35 5.26
CA ILE A 245 -7.84 -1.10 6.43
C ILE A 245 -6.76 -1.18 7.52
N SER A 246 -5.52 -1.55 7.14
CA SER A 246 -4.42 -1.61 8.11
C SER A 246 -4.08 -0.23 8.68
N GLY A 247 -4.14 0.83 7.88
CA GLY A 247 -3.99 2.21 8.34
C GLY A 247 -5.05 2.60 9.37
N TRP A 248 -6.33 2.33 9.09
CA TRP A 248 -7.42 2.57 10.04
C TRP A 248 -7.18 1.85 11.38
N ARG A 249 -6.81 0.57 11.33
CA ARG A 249 -6.51 -0.23 12.53
C ARG A 249 -5.34 0.34 13.32
N ALA A 250 -4.24 0.71 12.65
CA ALA A 250 -3.10 1.35 13.30
C ALA A 250 -3.49 2.63 14.04
N PHE A 251 -4.27 3.52 13.40
CA PHE A 251 -4.71 4.75 14.07
C PHE A 251 -5.64 4.45 15.26
N ARG A 252 -6.49 3.43 15.17
CA ARG A 252 -7.30 2.96 16.31
C ARG A 252 -6.45 2.39 17.44
N GLU A 253 -5.42 1.62 17.14
CA GLU A 253 -4.47 1.09 18.11
C GLU A 253 -3.69 2.22 18.80
N LEU A 254 -3.19 3.20 18.03
CA LEU A 254 -2.53 4.40 18.55
C LEU A 254 -3.46 5.22 19.47
N GLN A 255 -4.74 5.32 19.14
CA GLN A 255 -5.72 5.96 20.02
C GLN A 255 -5.95 5.14 21.30
N ALA A 256 -6.08 3.82 21.20
CA ALA A 256 -6.24 2.93 22.37
C ALA A 256 -4.99 2.92 23.30
N LEU A 257 -3.83 3.24 22.77
CA LEU A 257 -2.59 3.48 23.51
C LEU A 257 -2.56 4.85 24.20
N GLY A 258 -3.49 5.76 23.88
CA GLY A 258 -3.46 7.16 24.32
C GLY A 258 -2.37 7.97 23.65
N TRP A 259 -1.85 7.50 22.50
CA TRP A 259 -0.75 8.15 21.80
C TRP A 259 -1.19 9.20 20.78
N ILE A 260 -2.46 9.18 20.41
CA ILE A 260 -3.13 10.22 19.64
C ILE A 260 -4.51 10.45 20.25
N GLU A 261 -5.04 11.64 20.10
CA GLU A 261 -6.40 11.96 20.59
C GLU A 261 -7.48 11.32 19.71
N ARG A 262 -7.33 11.45 18.39
CA ARG A 262 -8.27 10.93 17.40
C ARG A 262 -7.55 10.45 16.11
N PRO A 263 -8.07 9.41 15.44
CA PRO A 263 -7.64 9.05 14.09
C PRO A 263 -7.85 10.19 13.08
N PRO A 264 -7.06 10.22 11.99
CA PRO A 264 -7.30 11.13 10.88
C PRO A 264 -8.54 10.69 10.10
N ARG A 265 -9.16 11.62 9.38
CA ARG A 265 -10.20 11.26 8.40
C ARG A 265 -9.55 10.51 7.25
N LEU A 266 -10.06 9.32 6.92
CA LEU A 266 -9.52 8.55 5.80
C LEU A 266 -10.27 8.84 4.50
N VAL A 267 -9.50 8.89 3.41
CA VAL A 267 -10.03 9.00 2.05
C VAL A 267 -9.61 7.77 1.24
N ALA A 268 -10.58 7.08 0.66
CA ALA A 268 -10.35 6.00 -0.30
C ALA A 268 -10.30 6.56 -1.72
N ALA A 269 -9.18 6.34 -2.41
CA ALA A 269 -8.95 6.78 -3.78
C ALA A 269 -8.88 5.58 -4.74
N GLN A 270 -9.75 5.55 -5.74
CA GLN A 270 -9.75 4.53 -6.78
C GLN A 270 -9.45 5.13 -8.16
N ALA A 271 -9.02 4.30 -9.12
CA ALA A 271 -9.09 4.69 -10.53
C ALA A 271 -10.55 4.63 -10.99
N ALA A 272 -11.00 5.58 -11.81
CA ALA A 272 -12.40 5.64 -12.26
C ALA A 272 -12.84 4.36 -12.99
N ARG A 273 -11.92 3.71 -13.69
CA ARG A 273 -12.12 2.43 -14.39
C ARG A 273 -12.21 1.21 -13.47
N ALA A 274 -11.90 1.35 -12.18
CA ALA A 274 -11.93 0.30 -11.17
C ALA A 274 -12.39 0.87 -9.81
N ASN A 275 -13.60 1.44 -9.78
CA ASN A 275 -14.12 2.21 -8.64
C ASN A 275 -15.35 1.61 -7.90
N PRO A 276 -15.47 0.28 -7.71
CA PRO A 276 -16.68 -0.33 -7.13
C PRO A 276 -16.99 0.17 -5.70
N ILE A 277 -15.96 0.48 -4.89
CA ILE A 277 -16.14 0.98 -3.51
C ILE A 277 -16.61 2.43 -3.53
N VAL A 278 -16.04 3.27 -4.41
CA VAL A 278 -16.47 4.67 -4.57
C VAL A 278 -17.92 4.75 -5.02
N ARG A 279 -18.31 3.93 -6.02
CA ARG A 279 -19.70 3.84 -6.48
C ARG A 279 -20.65 3.49 -5.34
N ALA A 280 -20.38 2.40 -4.62
CA ALA A 280 -21.21 1.97 -3.49
C ALA A 280 -21.24 2.98 -2.33
N PHE A 281 -20.15 3.72 -2.11
CA PHE A 281 -20.11 4.79 -1.11
C PHE A 281 -21.01 5.96 -1.50
N GLN A 282 -20.95 6.41 -2.76
CA GLN A 282 -21.69 7.57 -3.25
C GLN A 282 -23.19 7.31 -3.38
N THR A 283 -23.59 6.11 -3.80
CA THR A 283 -25.01 5.71 -3.96
C THR A 283 -25.65 5.22 -2.66
N GLY A 284 -24.85 4.96 -1.62
CA GLY A 284 -25.32 4.28 -0.42
C GLY A 284 -25.69 2.80 -0.64
N SER A 285 -25.35 2.21 -1.79
CA SER A 285 -25.71 0.83 -2.13
C SER A 285 -24.72 -0.19 -1.55
N ASP A 286 -25.03 -1.47 -1.74
CA ASP A 286 -24.04 -2.53 -1.53
C ASP A 286 -22.91 -2.46 -2.56
N LEU A 287 -21.79 -3.10 -2.21
CA LEU A 287 -20.65 -3.28 -3.09
C LEU A 287 -21.04 -4.24 -4.23
N VAL A 288 -20.93 -3.76 -5.46
CA VAL A 288 -21.15 -4.55 -6.68
C VAL A 288 -19.85 -4.53 -7.50
N PRO A 289 -19.33 -5.70 -7.93
CA PRO A 289 -18.18 -5.76 -8.81
C PRO A 289 -18.38 -4.98 -10.12
N VAL A 290 -17.29 -4.45 -10.67
CA VAL A 290 -17.30 -3.76 -11.96
C VAL A 290 -16.42 -4.50 -12.97
N PRO A 291 -16.81 -4.56 -14.26
CA PRO A 291 -15.93 -5.08 -15.30
C PRO A 291 -14.65 -4.25 -15.39
N LEU A 292 -13.50 -4.93 -15.47
CA LEU A 292 -12.21 -4.26 -15.59
C LEU A 292 -11.91 -3.85 -17.03
N THR A 293 -11.30 -2.68 -17.15
CA THR A 293 -10.63 -2.21 -18.37
C THR A 293 -9.23 -1.74 -17.99
N TYR A 294 -8.36 -1.59 -18.99
CA TYR A 294 -7.01 -1.07 -18.77
C TYR A 294 -7.05 0.29 -18.06
N THR A 295 -6.17 0.46 -17.08
CA THR A 295 -5.85 1.74 -16.42
C THR A 295 -4.35 1.86 -16.23
N VAL A 296 -3.81 3.07 -16.35
CA VAL A 296 -2.40 3.38 -16.04
C VAL A 296 -2.04 3.09 -14.58
N ALA A 297 -3.02 3.09 -13.68
CA ALA A 297 -2.86 2.74 -12.27
C ALA A 297 -3.08 1.23 -12.05
N GLU A 298 -2.23 0.39 -12.66
CA GLU A 298 -2.34 -1.08 -12.63
C GLU A 298 -2.53 -1.68 -11.22
N GLY A 299 -1.96 -1.05 -10.18
CA GLY A 299 -2.11 -1.49 -8.80
C GLY A 299 -3.49 -1.22 -8.19
N LEU A 300 -4.34 -0.46 -8.88
CA LEU A 300 -5.74 -0.15 -8.53
C LEU A 300 -6.76 -0.95 -9.36
N ALA A 301 -6.33 -1.68 -10.39
CA ALA A 301 -7.18 -2.41 -11.32
C ALA A 301 -7.78 -3.68 -10.71
N VAL A 302 -8.75 -3.52 -9.79
CA VAL A 302 -9.50 -4.61 -9.15
C VAL A 302 -10.99 -4.35 -9.29
N GLY A 303 -11.69 -5.25 -9.97
CA GLY A 303 -13.12 -5.14 -10.28
C GLY A 303 -13.97 -5.66 -9.14
N ASP A 304 -13.56 -6.77 -8.54
CA ASP A 304 -14.12 -7.33 -7.31
C ASP A 304 -13.14 -7.22 -6.12
N PRO A 305 -13.31 -6.24 -5.22
CA PRO A 305 -12.48 -6.11 -4.02
C PRO A 305 -12.91 -7.06 -2.88
N GLY A 306 -13.94 -7.89 -3.09
CA GLY A 306 -14.37 -8.95 -2.19
C GLY A 306 -14.72 -8.49 -0.78
N PRO A 307 -14.52 -9.36 0.24
CA PRO A 307 -14.81 -9.03 1.63
C PRO A 307 -14.06 -7.81 2.15
N LYS A 308 -12.81 -7.56 1.71
CA LYS A 308 -12.05 -6.38 2.13
C LYS A 308 -12.66 -5.09 1.58
N GLY A 309 -13.17 -5.09 0.34
CA GLY A 309 -13.91 -3.95 -0.20
C GLY A 309 -15.14 -3.58 0.61
N ARG A 310 -15.91 -4.58 1.07
CA ARG A 310 -17.04 -4.34 2.00
C ARG A 310 -16.58 -3.73 3.31
N TRP A 311 -15.42 -4.14 3.82
CA TRP A 311 -14.87 -3.58 5.05
C TRP A 311 -14.36 -2.14 4.88
N VAL A 312 -13.74 -1.80 3.74
CA VAL A 312 -13.41 -0.40 3.41
C VAL A 312 -14.70 0.44 3.42
N LEU A 313 -15.75 -0.03 2.76
CA LEU A 313 -17.04 0.67 2.70
C LEU A 313 -17.65 0.89 4.09
N ARG A 314 -17.59 -0.13 4.95
CA ARG A 314 -18.00 -0.03 6.37
C ARG A 314 -17.20 1.03 7.12
N ILE A 315 -15.87 0.99 7.05
CA ILE A 315 -15.00 1.98 7.70
C ILE A 315 -15.32 3.38 7.20
N LEU A 316 -15.48 3.58 5.90
CA LEU A 316 -15.82 4.90 5.33
C LEU A 316 -17.12 5.46 5.91
N ARG A 317 -18.16 4.62 6.01
CA ARG A 317 -19.48 5.01 6.55
C ARG A 317 -19.44 5.28 8.05
N GLU A 318 -18.77 4.42 8.83
CA GLU A 318 -18.71 4.53 10.29
C GLU A 318 -17.77 5.64 10.78
N SER A 319 -16.67 5.91 10.05
CA SER A 319 -15.65 6.90 10.46
C SER A 319 -15.89 8.31 9.94
N GLY A 320 -16.95 8.53 9.14
CA GLY A 320 -17.15 9.79 8.42
C GLY A 320 -16.09 10.04 7.35
N GLY A 321 -15.55 8.98 6.74
CA GLY A 321 -14.53 9.05 5.69
C GLY A 321 -15.04 9.68 4.39
N LEU A 322 -14.18 9.67 3.37
CA LEU A 322 -14.55 10.06 1.99
C LEU A 322 -14.06 9.03 0.97
N ALA A 323 -14.73 9.00 -0.17
CA ALA A 323 -14.27 8.24 -1.31
C ALA A 323 -14.38 9.09 -2.59
N GLY A 324 -13.40 8.91 -3.47
CA GLY A 324 -13.37 9.52 -4.78
C GLY A 324 -12.57 8.69 -5.77
N ASP A 325 -12.74 8.99 -7.04
CA ASP A 325 -12.02 8.38 -8.14
C ASP A 325 -11.40 9.42 -9.08
N ALA A 326 -10.43 8.99 -9.87
CA ALA A 326 -9.78 9.81 -10.88
C ALA A 326 -9.59 9.02 -12.18
N GLU A 327 -9.80 9.72 -13.30
CA GLU A 327 -9.49 9.22 -14.64
C GLU A 327 -7.97 9.14 -14.86
N ASP A 328 -7.54 8.27 -15.76
CA ASP A 328 -6.12 8.05 -16.08
C ASP A 328 -5.41 9.33 -16.48
N GLU A 329 -6.06 10.19 -17.27
CA GLU A 329 -5.53 11.48 -17.70
C GLU A 329 -5.26 12.38 -16.49
N ALA A 330 -6.19 12.43 -15.53
CA ALA A 330 -6.04 13.21 -14.31
C ALA A 330 -4.92 12.65 -13.41
N ILE A 331 -4.74 11.32 -13.37
CA ILE A 331 -3.64 10.66 -12.67
C ILE A 331 -2.30 11.05 -13.30
N LEU A 332 -2.16 10.94 -14.62
CA LEU A 332 -0.93 11.28 -15.34
C LEU A 332 -0.61 12.78 -15.26
N ASP A 333 -1.61 13.65 -15.37
CA ASP A 333 -1.42 15.09 -15.20
C ASP A 333 -0.98 15.44 -13.78
N THR A 334 -1.53 14.77 -12.78
CA THR A 334 -1.11 14.94 -11.39
C THR A 334 0.31 14.41 -11.16
N GLN A 335 0.70 13.32 -11.84
CA GLN A 335 2.08 12.80 -11.79
C GLN A 335 3.07 13.82 -12.37
N ARG A 336 2.75 14.41 -13.53
CA ARG A 336 3.56 15.47 -14.16
C ARG A 336 3.64 16.70 -13.26
N LEU A 337 2.52 17.10 -12.65
CA LEU A 337 2.49 18.23 -11.73
C LEU A 337 3.37 17.98 -10.51
N LEU A 338 3.25 16.81 -9.88
CA LEU A 338 4.07 16.39 -8.75
C LEU A 338 5.57 16.43 -9.10
N ALA A 339 5.94 15.87 -10.25
CA ALA A 339 7.34 15.87 -10.70
C ALA A 339 7.87 17.29 -10.95
N ARG A 340 7.07 18.18 -11.53
CA ARG A 340 7.47 19.56 -11.85
C ARG A 340 7.51 20.49 -10.65
N THR A 341 6.73 20.21 -9.61
CA THR A 341 6.62 21.07 -8.41
C THR A 341 7.53 20.61 -7.29
N GLU A 342 7.68 19.30 -7.10
CA GLU A 342 8.40 18.71 -5.96
C GLU A 342 9.64 17.91 -6.38
N GLY A 343 9.91 17.74 -7.68
CA GLY A 343 11.00 16.89 -8.16
C GLY A 343 10.77 15.40 -7.90
N LEU A 344 9.55 15.01 -7.52
CA LEU A 344 9.21 13.64 -7.12
C LEU A 344 8.54 12.87 -8.26
N TYR A 345 9.16 11.78 -8.69
CA TYR A 345 8.59 10.89 -9.71
C TYR A 345 8.00 9.62 -9.08
N ALA A 346 6.73 9.70 -8.66
CA ALA A 346 5.96 8.57 -8.11
C ALA A 346 5.12 7.89 -9.21
N GLY A 347 4.82 6.60 -9.08
CA GLY A 347 4.05 5.87 -10.08
C GLY A 347 2.53 6.12 -9.99
N PRO A 348 1.78 5.89 -11.09
CA PRO A 348 0.37 6.21 -11.20
C PRO A 348 -0.52 5.59 -10.12
N THR A 349 -0.20 4.40 -9.59
CA THR A 349 -0.99 3.77 -8.51
C THR A 349 -1.02 4.65 -7.26
N GLY A 350 0.14 5.18 -6.87
CA GLY A 350 0.26 6.08 -5.72
C GLY A 350 -0.28 7.47 -6.03
N VAL A 351 0.01 7.98 -7.24
CA VAL A 351 -0.48 9.29 -7.68
C VAL A 351 -2.00 9.33 -7.78
N GLY A 352 -2.68 8.20 -8.00
CA GLY A 352 -4.14 8.09 -7.93
C GLY A 352 -4.73 8.68 -6.64
N ALA A 353 -4.07 8.49 -5.49
CA ALA A 353 -4.48 9.11 -4.24
C ALA A 353 -4.40 10.65 -4.30
N LEU A 354 -3.30 11.18 -4.80
CA LEU A 354 -3.11 12.63 -4.93
C LEU A 354 -4.07 13.24 -5.97
N ALA A 355 -4.35 12.54 -7.07
CA ALA A 355 -5.30 12.98 -8.10
C ALA A 355 -6.73 13.06 -7.55
N VAL A 356 -7.14 12.06 -6.76
CA VAL A 356 -8.43 12.08 -6.04
C VAL A 356 -8.47 13.21 -5.03
N ALA A 357 -7.41 13.42 -4.24
CA ALA A 357 -7.35 14.53 -3.29
C ALA A 357 -7.52 15.88 -3.99
N ARG A 358 -6.81 16.10 -5.11
CA ARG A 358 -6.93 17.29 -5.96
C ARG A 358 -8.34 17.50 -6.49
N ARG A 359 -9.02 16.43 -6.94
CA ARG A 359 -10.42 16.50 -7.40
C ARG A 359 -11.37 16.86 -6.25
N LEU A 360 -11.24 16.19 -5.10
CA LEU A 360 -12.10 16.46 -3.94
C LEU A 360 -11.92 17.87 -3.38
N LEU A 361 -10.72 18.45 -3.47
CA LEU A 361 -10.47 19.86 -3.17
C LEU A 361 -11.19 20.80 -4.16
N ALA A 362 -11.08 20.53 -5.46
CA ALA A 362 -11.76 21.30 -6.50
C ALA A 362 -13.29 21.22 -6.36
N ASP A 363 -13.82 20.07 -5.93
CA ASP A 363 -15.24 19.84 -5.69
C ASP A 363 -15.73 20.42 -4.34
N GLY A 364 -14.85 21.04 -3.53
CA GLY A 364 -15.19 21.56 -2.20
C GLY A 364 -15.53 20.49 -1.15
N ARG A 365 -15.18 19.23 -1.41
CA ARG A 365 -15.44 18.08 -0.52
C ARG A 365 -14.32 17.83 0.49
N LEU A 366 -13.12 18.36 0.23
CA LEU A 366 -12.03 18.46 1.19
C LEU A 366 -11.79 19.93 1.55
N ASP A 367 -11.56 20.20 2.84
CA ASP A 367 -11.29 21.55 3.33
C ASP A 367 -9.82 21.92 3.07
N PRO A 368 -9.52 22.97 2.29
CA PRO A 368 -8.15 23.41 2.05
C PRO A 368 -7.42 23.88 3.33
N GLY A 369 -8.14 24.19 4.40
CA GLY A 369 -7.59 24.49 5.72
C GLY A 369 -7.03 23.27 6.47
N GLN A 370 -7.17 22.05 5.94
CA GLN A 370 -6.68 20.81 6.57
C GLN A 370 -5.24 20.47 6.17
N THR A 371 -4.53 19.74 7.04
CA THR A 371 -3.29 19.05 6.68
C THR A 371 -3.66 17.72 6.03
N ILE A 372 -3.30 17.57 4.76
CA ILE A 372 -3.64 16.40 3.96
C ILE A 372 -2.37 15.58 3.74
N CYS A 373 -2.41 14.28 4.03
CA CYS A 373 -1.33 13.34 3.75
C CYS A 373 -1.75 12.37 2.63
N CYS A 374 -1.06 12.38 1.50
CA CYS A 374 -1.28 11.41 0.42
C CYS A 374 -0.24 10.29 0.47
N VAL A 375 -0.71 9.03 0.40
CA VAL A 375 0.17 7.87 0.35
C VAL A 375 0.55 7.56 -1.09
N LEU A 376 1.82 7.75 -1.43
CA LEU A 376 2.37 7.47 -2.76
C LEU A 376 3.06 6.11 -2.75
N THR A 377 2.37 5.08 -3.23
CA THR A 377 2.72 3.67 -2.98
C THR A 377 3.89 3.10 -3.76
N GLU A 378 4.41 3.81 -4.76
CA GLU A 378 5.42 3.29 -5.66
C GLU A 378 6.25 4.38 -6.35
N THR A 379 7.43 4.00 -6.82
CA THR A 379 8.27 4.82 -7.71
C THR A 379 7.71 4.85 -9.13
N GLY A 380 7.88 5.97 -9.83
CA GLY A 380 7.55 6.09 -11.25
C GLY A 380 8.52 5.32 -12.15
N LEU A 381 9.67 4.86 -11.64
CA LEU A 381 10.65 4.11 -12.43
C LEU A 381 10.18 2.70 -12.83
N LYS A 382 9.06 2.23 -12.27
CA LYS A 382 8.51 0.90 -12.54
C LYS A 382 7.31 0.93 -13.49
N THR A 383 6.99 2.06 -14.08
CA THR A 383 5.84 2.20 -14.96
C THR A 383 6.26 2.29 -16.40
N ASP A 384 5.54 1.60 -17.26
CA ASP A 384 5.75 1.72 -18.70
C ASP A 384 5.27 3.09 -19.15
N ALA A 385 6.21 3.88 -19.64
CA ALA A 385 5.94 5.05 -20.44
C ALA A 385 6.72 4.88 -21.74
N ALA A 386 6.09 5.15 -22.88
CA ALA A 386 6.81 5.21 -24.14
C ALA A 386 7.94 6.23 -23.98
N ALA A 387 9.19 5.77 -24.10
CA ALA A 387 10.31 6.69 -24.17
C ALA A 387 10.08 7.59 -25.38
N GLY A 388 10.27 8.91 -25.21
CA GLY A 388 10.32 9.82 -26.35
C GLY A 388 11.39 9.39 -27.37
N PRO A 389 11.40 9.99 -28.57
CA PRO A 389 12.44 9.72 -29.56
C PRO A 389 13.83 9.82 -28.91
N ARG A 390 14.66 8.79 -29.12
CA ARG A 390 16.01 8.70 -28.56
C ARG A 390 17.06 9.36 -29.47
N GLU A 391 16.62 10.31 -30.28
CA GLU A 391 17.51 11.10 -31.13
C GLU A 391 18.18 12.18 -30.29
N GLY A 392 19.51 12.16 -30.27
CA GLY A 392 20.32 13.19 -29.62
C GLY A 392 20.76 14.24 -30.62
N GLU A 393 20.89 15.49 -30.16
CA GLU A 393 21.51 16.57 -30.94
C GLU A 393 22.99 16.68 -30.59
N ALA A 394 23.85 16.75 -31.62
CA ALA A 394 25.26 17.10 -31.45
C ALA A 394 25.41 18.63 -31.47
N PHE A 395 25.96 19.20 -30.40
CA PHE A 395 26.12 20.65 -30.27
C PHE A 395 27.57 21.09 -30.50
N THR A 396 27.75 22.24 -31.17
CA THR A 396 28.94 23.08 -30.96
C THR A 396 28.71 23.97 -29.73
N TYR A 397 29.78 24.55 -29.18
CA TYR A 397 29.67 25.46 -28.03
C TYR A 397 28.76 26.66 -28.36
N GLU A 398 28.86 27.22 -29.56
CA GLU A 398 28.05 28.37 -30.00
C GLU A 398 26.56 28.02 -30.06
N ARG A 399 26.21 26.84 -30.59
CA ARG A 399 24.82 26.36 -30.63
C ARG A 399 24.29 26.09 -29.24
N LEU A 400 25.10 25.49 -28.36
CA LEU A 400 24.72 25.24 -26.97
C LEU A 400 24.46 26.55 -26.22
N VAL A 401 25.38 27.52 -26.33
CA VAL A 401 25.23 28.83 -25.69
C VAL A 401 24.02 29.58 -26.27
N GLY A 402 23.82 29.56 -27.58
CA GLY A 402 22.66 30.17 -28.23
C GLY A 402 21.35 29.56 -27.76
N LEU A 403 21.28 28.23 -27.67
CA LEU A 403 20.11 27.51 -27.16
C LEU A 403 19.81 27.90 -25.70
N VAL A 404 20.82 27.88 -24.83
CA VAL A 404 20.66 28.20 -23.41
C VAL A 404 20.26 29.65 -23.22
N ARG A 405 20.91 30.60 -23.91
CA ARG A 405 20.53 32.02 -23.88
C ARG A 405 19.08 32.23 -24.32
N GLY A 406 18.70 31.64 -25.45
CA GLY A 406 17.32 31.72 -25.95
C GLY A 406 16.29 31.17 -24.96
N ARG A 407 16.60 30.07 -24.26
CA ARG A 407 15.69 29.49 -23.24
C ARG A 407 15.65 30.28 -21.94
N LEU A 408 16.75 30.94 -21.57
CA LEU A 408 16.81 31.81 -20.41
C LEU A 408 16.26 33.22 -20.69
N GLY A 409 15.99 33.55 -21.95
CA GLY A 409 15.59 34.90 -22.37
C GLY A 409 16.73 35.93 -22.28
N LEU A 410 17.98 35.50 -22.48
CA LEU A 410 19.22 36.30 -22.41
C LEU A 410 19.69 36.82 -23.77
#